data_AF-A0A9E3BR63-F1
#
_entry.id   AF-A0A9E3BR63-F1
#
_cell.length_a   1.000
_cell.length_b   1.000
_cell.length_c   1.000
_cell.angle_alpha   90.00
_cell.angle_beta   90.00
_cell.angle_gamma   90.00
#
_symmetry.space_group_name_H-M   'P 1'
#
loop_
_entity.id
_entity.type
_entity.pdbx_description
1 polymer ?
#
loop_
_entity_poly.entity_id
_entity_poly.type
_entity_poly.pdbx_seq_one_letter_code
_entity_poly.pdbx_strand_id
1 'polypeptide(L)'
;AGCPGCSFLADHLDGALPHLEHHDVSLVAVSRAPLAKVEAYKARMGWRFPWVSSFGSDFNFDFGVSFTPEQLAAGTIAYNFTEIDSADGHDELPGLSAFAKDADGAVFHTYSSYARGPEELIGTLMILDRAPKGRNERATMDFVRRHDEYGDARGASCCGGAGAARDAPGAAV
;
A
#
# COMPACT_ATOMS: atom_id res chain seq x y z
N ALA A 1 4.64 8.30 -11.38
CA ALA A 1 5.11 7.42 -10.29
C ALA A 1 3.90 6.74 -9.66
N GLY A 2 4.06 5.60 -8.98
CA GLY A 2 2.95 4.92 -8.31
C GLY A 2 2.39 5.72 -7.13
N CYS A 3 1.12 5.45 -6.78
CA CYS A 3 0.47 6.03 -5.60
C CYS A 3 1.28 5.70 -4.33
N PRO A 4 1.59 6.68 -3.46
CA PRO A 4 2.34 6.44 -2.22
C PRO A 4 1.68 5.38 -1.31
N GLY A 5 0.38 5.48 -1.06
CA GLY A 5 -0.35 4.52 -0.21
C GLY A 5 -0.39 3.10 -0.78
N CYS A 6 -0.63 2.97 -2.09
CA CYS A 6 -0.59 1.66 -2.77
C CYS A 6 0.82 1.05 -2.74
N SER A 7 1.86 1.88 -2.89
CA SER A 7 3.24 1.42 -2.82
C SER A 7 3.61 0.95 -1.41
N PHE A 8 3.15 1.68 -0.40
CA PHE A 8 3.32 1.30 1.00
C PHE A 8 2.61 -0.01 1.35
N LEU A 9 1.43 -0.28 0.79
CA LEU A 9 0.80 -1.60 0.91
C LEU A 9 1.65 -2.68 0.23
N ALA A 10 2.08 -2.43 -1.02
CA ALA A 10 2.84 -3.38 -1.82
C ALA A 10 4.15 -3.84 -1.15
N ASP A 11 4.79 -2.96 -0.37
CA ASP A 11 5.99 -3.28 0.41
C ASP A 11 5.83 -4.46 1.38
N HIS A 12 4.60 -4.82 1.73
CA HIS A 12 4.28 -5.89 2.69
C HIS A 12 3.90 -7.23 2.03
N LEU A 13 3.73 -7.26 0.70
CA LEU A 13 3.19 -8.43 0.01
C LEU A 13 4.23 -9.55 -0.17
N ASP A 14 5.47 -9.17 -0.51
CA ASP A 14 6.54 -10.10 -0.83
C ASP A 14 6.86 -11.10 0.29
N GLY A 15 6.73 -10.66 1.54
CA GLY A 15 6.95 -11.52 2.71
C GLY A 15 5.84 -12.55 2.94
N ALA A 16 4.63 -12.28 2.43
CA ALA A 16 3.49 -13.17 2.59
C ALA A 16 3.44 -14.29 1.53
N LEU A 17 4.04 -14.07 0.34
CA LEU A 17 3.93 -14.98 -0.80
C LEU A 17 4.27 -16.44 -0.47
N PRO A 18 5.39 -16.78 0.20
CA PRO A 18 5.72 -18.18 0.46
C PRO A 18 4.67 -18.87 1.33
N HIS A 19 4.00 -18.13 2.22
CA HIS A 19 2.95 -18.68 3.05
C HIS A 19 1.67 -18.91 2.23
N LEU A 20 1.25 -17.92 1.45
CA LEU A 20 0.03 -18.01 0.63
C LEU A 20 0.14 -19.14 -0.42
N GLU A 21 1.27 -19.23 -1.11
CA GLU A 21 1.51 -20.23 -2.16
C GLU A 21 1.53 -21.68 -1.61
N HIS A 22 1.85 -21.86 -0.33
CA HIS A 22 1.78 -23.17 0.35
C HIS A 22 0.43 -23.42 1.04
N HIS A 23 -0.55 -22.55 0.81
CA HIS A 23 -1.92 -22.64 1.32
C HIS A 23 -2.99 -22.50 0.22
N ASP A 24 -2.63 -22.84 -1.03
CA ASP A 24 -3.53 -22.80 -2.20
C ASP A 24 -4.14 -21.42 -2.46
N VAL A 25 -3.35 -20.37 -2.18
CA VAL A 25 -3.74 -18.97 -2.42
C VAL A 25 -2.71 -18.32 -3.33
N SER A 26 -3.19 -17.75 -4.45
CA SER A 26 -2.38 -16.88 -5.31
C SER A 26 -2.70 -15.42 -5.00
N LEU A 27 -1.65 -14.59 -4.85
CA LEU A 27 -1.77 -13.15 -4.70
C LEU A 27 -1.20 -12.45 -5.93
N VAL A 28 -1.98 -11.51 -6.48
CA VAL A 28 -1.58 -10.72 -7.65
C VAL A 28 -1.99 -9.27 -7.44
N ALA A 29 -1.09 -8.34 -7.76
CA ALA A 29 -1.42 -6.93 -7.87
C ALA A 29 -1.92 -6.62 -9.29
N VAL A 30 -2.89 -5.71 -9.40
CA VAL A 30 -3.41 -5.24 -10.70
C VAL A 30 -3.34 -3.73 -10.72
N SER A 31 -2.92 -3.13 -11.84
CA SER A 31 -2.98 -1.67 -12.01
C SER A 31 -3.33 -1.28 -13.44
N ARG A 32 -4.09 -0.20 -13.59
CA ARG A 32 -4.50 0.35 -14.87
C ARG A 32 -3.40 1.25 -15.46
N ALA A 33 -2.25 0.66 -15.74
CA ALA A 33 -1.12 1.34 -16.35
C ALA A 33 -0.46 0.45 -17.42
N PRO A 34 0.09 1.01 -18.51
CA PRO A 34 0.80 0.22 -19.52
C PRO A 34 1.82 -0.72 -18.88
N LEU A 35 1.88 -1.99 -19.33
CA LEU A 35 2.70 -3.04 -18.72
C LEU A 35 4.16 -2.62 -18.54
N ALA A 36 4.75 -1.97 -19.55
CA ALA A 36 6.13 -1.47 -19.45
C ALA A 36 6.36 -0.49 -18.28
N LYS A 37 5.36 0.32 -17.90
CA LYS A 37 5.45 1.21 -16.74
C LYS A 37 5.32 0.43 -15.43
N VAL A 38 4.46 -0.59 -15.39
CA VAL A 38 4.29 -1.49 -14.25
C VAL A 38 5.59 -2.23 -13.97
N GLU A 39 6.19 -2.85 -14.99
CA GLU A 39 7.44 -3.60 -14.86
C GLU A 39 8.61 -2.72 -14.44
N ALA A 40 8.76 -1.54 -15.05
CA ALA A 40 9.81 -0.59 -14.68
C ALA A 40 9.65 -0.11 -13.22
N TYR A 41 8.42 0.13 -12.77
CA TYR A 41 8.17 0.54 -11.39
C TYR A 41 8.37 -0.61 -10.40
N LYS A 42 7.90 -1.82 -10.72
CA LYS A 42 8.18 -3.04 -9.93
C LYS A 42 9.69 -3.25 -9.76
N ALA A 43 10.46 -3.09 -10.83
CA ALA A 43 11.92 -3.19 -10.80
C ALA A 43 12.56 -2.12 -9.91
N ARG A 44 12.11 -0.86 -10.00
CA ARG A 44 12.57 0.23 -9.11
C ARG A 44 12.35 -0.12 -7.64
N MET A 45 11.18 -0.68 -7.30
CA MET A 45 10.80 -0.99 -5.93
C MET A 45 11.34 -2.36 -5.44
N GLY A 46 12.01 -3.14 -6.30
CA GLY A 46 12.57 -4.44 -5.93
C GLY A 46 11.54 -5.51 -5.54
N TRP A 47 10.26 -5.32 -5.88
CA TRP A 47 9.18 -6.26 -5.54
C TRP A 47 9.19 -7.51 -6.42
N ARG A 48 8.70 -8.63 -5.88
CA ARG A 48 8.68 -9.93 -6.57
C ARG A 48 7.29 -10.45 -6.86
N PHE A 49 6.27 -10.08 -6.07
CA PHE A 49 4.87 -10.51 -6.28
C PHE A 49 4.40 -10.34 -7.73
N PRO A 50 3.55 -11.24 -8.26
CA PRO A 50 2.94 -11.08 -9.58
C PRO A 50 2.21 -9.74 -9.68
N TRP A 51 2.51 -8.96 -10.71
CA TRP A 51 1.83 -7.69 -10.97
C TRP A 51 1.45 -7.62 -12.43
N VAL A 52 0.14 -7.56 -12.70
CA VAL A 52 -0.43 -7.52 -14.04
C VAL A 52 -1.01 -6.15 -14.36
N SER A 53 -1.13 -5.88 -15.66
CA SER A 53 -1.73 -4.66 -16.18
C SER A 53 -3.17 -4.92 -16.61
N SER A 54 -4.09 -4.06 -16.21
CA SER A 54 -5.46 -3.98 -16.74
C SER A 54 -5.61 -2.87 -17.78
N PHE A 55 -4.50 -2.31 -18.27
CA PHE A 55 -4.54 -1.19 -19.21
C PHE A 55 -5.24 -1.56 -20.51
N GLY A 56 -6.24 -0.75 -20.91
CA GLY A 56 -7.06 -1.01 -22.09
C GLY A 56 -8.18 -2.03 -21.87
N SER A 57 -8.44 -2.47 -20.63
CA SER A 57 -9.59 -3.29 -20.25
C SER A 57 -10.54 -2.53 -19.30
N ASP A 58 -11.72 -3.09 -19.12
CA ASP A 58 -12.76 -2.66 -18.19
C ASP A 58 -12.59 -3.22 -16.76
N PHE A 59 -11.63 -4.12 -16.52
CA PHE A 59 -11.45 -4.83 -15.25
C PHE A 59 -11.57 -3.93 -14.00
N ASN A 60 -10.83 -2.82 -13.93
CA ASN A 60 -10.88 -1.94 -12.75
C ASN A 60 -12.25 -1.23 -12.58
N PHE A 61 -12.96 -0.98 -13.67
CA PHE A 61 -14.31 -0.40 -13.63
C PHE A 61 -15.33 -1.42 -13.12
N ASP A 62 -15.23 -2.69 -13.56
CA ASP A 62 -16.10 -3.78 -13.09
C ASP A 62 -16.00 -4.02 -11.57
N PHE A 63 -14.85 -3.71 -10.98
CA PHE A 63 -14.62 -3.81 -9.53
C PHE A 63 -14.77 -2.46 -8.79
N GLY A 64 -15.30 -1.42 -9.45
CA GLY A 64 -15.66 -0.16 -8.78
C GLY A 64 -14.48 0.63 -8.22
N VAL A 65 -13.29 0.48 -8.81
CA VAL A 65 -12.05 1.14 -8.38
C VAL A 65 -11.47 2.10 -9.42
N SER A 66 -12.13 2.25 -10.57
CA SER A 66 -11.83 3.25 -11.60
C SER A 66 -13.09 3.98 -12.02
N PHE A 67 -12.95 5.26 -12.33
CA PHE A 67 -14.07 6.13 -12.66
C PHE A 67 -13.85 6.82 -14.00
N THR A 68 -14.93 6.89 -14.78
CA THR A 68 -14.95 7.62 -16.06
C THR A 68 -15.06 9.13 -15.80
N PRO A 69 -14.60 9.99 -16.73
CA PRO A 69 -14.79 11.44 -16.62
C PRO A 69 -16.25 11.83 -16.42
N GLU A 70 -17.18 11.11 -17.05
CA GLU A 70 -18.62 11.32 -16.92
C GLU A 70 -19.12 11.01 -15.51
N GLN A 71 -18.65 9.93 -14.89
CA GLN A 71 -18.96 9.60 -13.50
C GLN A 71 -18.40 10.65 -12.53
N LEU A 72 -17.17 11.11 -12.75
CA LEU A 72 -16.56 12.15 -11.92
C LEU A 72 -17.24 13.52 -12.08
N ALA A 73 -17.88 13.78 -13.22
CA ALA A 73 -18.66 15.00 -13.44
C ALA A 73 -20.06 14.96 -12.79
N ALA A 74 -20.53 13.80 -12.31
CA ALA A 74 -21.88 13.62 -11.77
C ALA A 74 -22.06 14.13 -10.33
N GLY A 75 -20.97 14.53 -9.66
CA GLY A 75 -20.98 15.06 -8.28
C GLY A 75 -20.80 13.97 -7.21
N THR A 76 -21.36 12.77 -7.40
CA THR A 76 -21.08 11.60 -6.56
C THR A 76 -20.70 10.38 -7.38
N ILE A 77 -19.97 9.47 -6.74
CA ILE A 77 -19.61 8.16 -7.28
C ILE A 77 -19.86 7.07 -6.24
N ALA A 78 -20.22 5.87 -6.70
CA ALA A 78 -20.33 4.70 -5.86
C ALA A 78 -18.95 4.12 -5.54
N TYR A 79 -18.59 4.06 -4.26
CA TYR A 79 -17.35 3.44 -3.78
C TYR A 79 -17.53 2.98 -2.33
N ASN A 80 -16.94 1.83 -1.98
CA ASN A 80 -17.04 1.27 -0.63
C ASN A 80 -18.51 1.10 -0.14
N PHE A 81 -19.37 0.60 -1.03
CA PHE A 81 -20.80 0.34 -0.78
C PHE A 81 -21.64 1.57 -0.39
N THR A 82 -21.15 2.77 -0.67
CA THR A 82 -21.83 4.05 -0.45
C THR A 82 -21.60 5.00 -1.62
N GLU A 83 -22.36 6.08 -1.69
CA GLU A 83 -22.03 7.24 -2.50
C GLU A 83 -21.01 8.10 -1.76
N ILE A 84 -19.98 8.57 -2.47
CA ILE A 84 -19.01 9.56 -1.98
C ILE A 84 -18.96 10.76 -2.93
N ASP A 85 -18.42 11.89 -2.49
CA ASP A 85 -18.16 13.02 -3.38
C ASP A 85 -17.15 12.59 -4.46
N SER A 86 -17.47 12.87 -5.72
CA SER A 86 -16.59 12.61 -6.86
C SER A 86 -15.20 13.26 -6.72
N ALA A 87 -15.08 14.35 -5.97
CA ALA A 87 -13.82 15.01 -5.67
C ALA A 87 -12.84 14.13 -4.86
N ASP A 88 -13.38 13.20 -4.06
CA ASP A 88 -12.60 12.22 -3.27
C ASP A 88 -12.28 10.94 -4.08
N GLY A 89 -12.89 10.79 -5.25
CA GLY A 89 -12.71 9.65 -6.14
C GLY A 89 -11.35 9.60 -6.84
N HIS A 90 -10.82 10.76 -7.20
CA HIS A 90 -9.75 10.86 -8.20
C HIS A 90 -10.09 9.99 -9.45
N ASP A 91 -9.10 9.64 -10.27
CA ASP A 91 -9.31 8.74 -11.41
C ASP A 91 -9.43 7.26 -10.99
N GLU A 92 -8.86 6.89 -9.83
CA GLU A 92 -8.82 5.53 -9.28
C GLU A 92 -8.71 5.54 -7.74
N LEU A 93 -9.30 4.52 -7.11
CA LEU A 93 -9.23 4.26 -5.67
C LEU A 93 -8.76 2.82 -5.39
N PRO A 94 -8.23 2.50 -4.19
CA PRO A 94 -7.77 1.14 -3.89
C PRO A 94 -8.93 0.17 -3.64
N GLY A 95 -8.70 -1.10 -3.98
CA GLY A 95 -9.58 -2.20 -3.62
C GLY A 95 -8.79 -3.50 -3.44
N LEU A 96 -9.36 -4.42 -2.68
CA LEU A 96 -8.91 -5.79 -2.50
C LEU A 96 -10.09 -6.69 -2.80
N SER A 97 -9.93 -7.61 -3.75
CA SER A 97 -10.95 -8.61 -4.09
C SER A 97 -10.38 -10.01 -3.92
N ALA A 98 -11.23 -10.95 -3.51
CA ALA A 98 -10.91 -12.38 -3.51
C ALA A 98 -11.80 -13.12 -4.50
N PHE A 99 -11.20 -14.04 -5.23
CA PHE A 99 -11.88 -14.88 -6.20
C PHE A 99 -11.68 -16.35 -5.83
N ALA A 100 -12.73 -17.14 -5.97
CA ALA A 100 -12.67 -18.59 -5.85
C ALA A 100 -12.96 -19.22 -7.22
N LYS A 101 -12.21 -20.24 -7.58
CA LYS A 101 -12.46 -21.05 -8.78
C LYS A 101 -12.93 -22.43 -8.35
N ASP A 102 -14.08 -22.88 -8.84
CA ASP A 102 -14.57 -24.23 -8.55
C ASP A 102 -13.92 -25.29 -9.45
N ALA A 103 -14.30 -26.56 -9.23
CA ALA A 103 -13.78 -27.71 -9.97
C ALA A 103 -14.15 -27.69 -11.46
N ASP A 104 -15.28 -27.07 -11.82
CA ASP A 104 -15.75 -26.93 -13.20
C ASP A 104 -15.11 -25.71 -13.90
N GLY A 105 -14.38 -24.90 -13.15
CA GLY A 105 -13.61 -23.76 -13.60
C GLY A 105 -14.36 -22.43 -13.58
N ALA A 106 -15.55 -22.37 -12.99
CA ALA A 106 -16.28 -21.13 -12.79
C ALA A 106 -15.58 -20.28 -11.73
N VAL A 107 -15.52 -18.97 -11.98
CA VAL A 107 -14.87 -18.00 -11.08
C VAL A 107 -15.93 -17.17 -10.38
N PHE A 108 -15.86 -17.14 -9.05
CA PHE A 108 -16.76 -16.39 -8.18
C PHE A 108 -15.99 -15.26 -7.52
N HIS A 109 -16.58 -14.07 -7.52
CA HIS A 109 -16.11 -12.96 -6.70
C HIS A 109 -16.70 -13.12 -5.29
N THR A 110 -15.88 -13.50 -4.31
CA THR A 110 -16.35 -13.95 -2.99
C THR A 110 -16.18 -12.89 -1.90
N TYR A 111 -15.34 -11.90 -2.11
CA TYR A 111 -15.06 -10.85 -1.14
C TYR A 111 -14.54 -9.61 -1.83
N SER A 112 -14.94 -8.44 -1.33
CA SER A 112 -14.28 -7.17 -1.63
C SER A 112 -14.16 -6.31 -0.38
N SER A 113 -13.05 -5.58 -0.29
CA SER A 113 -12.89 -4.46 0.61
C SER A 113 -12.22 -3.28 -0.10
N TYR A 114 -12.60 -2.08 0.33
CA TYR A 114 -12.19 -0.83 -0.28
C TYR A 114 -11.72 0.13 0.81
N ALA A 115 -11.33 1.34 0.42
CA ALA A 115 -10.91 2.41 1.31
C ALA A 115 -9.79 1.94 2.25
N ARG A 116 -10.08 1.87 3.55
CA ARG A 116 -9.14 1.42 4.57
C ARG A 116 -9.14 -0.09 4.82
N GLY A 117 -10.04 -0.84 4.19
CA GLY A 117 -10.13 -2.30 4.34
C GLY A 117 -8.82 -3.04 4.04
N PRO A 118 -8.06 -2.67 2.98
CA PRO A 118 -6.77 -3.30 2.69
C PRO A 118 -5.64 -2.99 3.70
N GLU A 119 -5.85 -2.10 4.68
CA GLU A 119 -4.81 -1.73 5.64
C GLU A 119 -4.37 -2.90 6.54
N GLU A 120 -5.20 -3.93 6.69
CA GLU A 120 -4.84 -5.15 7.43
C GLU A 120 -3.66 -5.91 6.78
N LEU A 121 -3.41 -5.69 5.49
CA LEU A 121 -2.24 -6.21 4.78
C LEU A 121 -0.96 -5.42 5.08
N ILE A 122 -1.07 -4.27 5.74
CA ILE A 122 0.03 -3.35 6.00
C ILE A 122 0.56 -3.59 7.41
N GLY A 123 1.48 -4.54 7.53
CA GLY A 123 2.13 -4.91 8.79
C GLY A 123 2.73 -3.71 9.54
N THR A 124 3.25 -2.70 8.84
CA THR A 124 3.75 -1.47 9.47
C THR A 124 2.67 -0.73 10.25
N LEU A 125 1.44 -0.59 9.72
CA LEU A 125 0.34 0.05 10.44
C LEU A 125 -0.05 -0.76 11.68
N MET A 126 -0.07 -2.09 11.56
CA MET A 126 -0.38 -2.98 12.68
C MET A 126 0.64 -2.86 13.82
N ILE A 127 1.91 -2.58 13.50
CA ILE A 127 2.95 -2.29 14.49
C ILE A 127 2.74 -0.90 15.09
N LEU A 128 2.51 0.12 14.27
CA LEU A 128 2.33 1.50 14.73
C LEU A 128 1.12 1.66 15.65
N ASP A 129 0.03 0.90 15.44
CA ASP A 129 -1.13 0.89 16.33
C ASP A 129 -0.82 0.49 17.77
N ARG A 130 0.30 -0.19 17.99
CA ARG A 130 0.77 -0.61 19.32
C ARG A 130 1.84 0.31 19.89
N ALA A 131 2.33 1.28 19.11
CA ALA A 131 3.31 2.24 19.56
C ALA A 131 2.67 3.31 20.47
N PRO A 132 3.39 3.93 21.42
CA PRO A 132 2.83 4.96 22.29
C PRO A 132 2.22 6.18 21.58
N LYS A 133 2.66 6.47 20.35
CA LYS A 133 2.13 7.56 19.51
C LYS A 133 1.04 7.10 18.54
N GLY A 134 0.67 5.83 18.57
CA GLY A 134 -0.14 5.21 17.52
C GLY A 134 0.50 5.39 16.14
N ARG A 135 -0.34 5.51 15.11
CA ARG A 135 0.06 5.80 13.72
C ARG A 135 0.70 7.18 13.53
N ASN A 136 0.48 8.11 14.48
CA ASN A 136 1.00 9.48 14.41
C ASN A 136 0.65 10.20 13.08
N GLU A 137 -0.57 9.96 12.59
CA GLU A 137 -1.15 10.53 11.36
C GLU A 137 -1.97 11.79 11.68
N ARG A 138 -1.90 12.82 10.84
CA ARG A 138 -2.80 13.99 10.91
C ARG A 138 -3.93 13.92 9.89
N ALA A 139 -3.69 13.23 8.79
CA ALA A 139 -4.65 12.81 7.78
C ALA A 139 -4.27 11.41 7.32
N THR A 140 -5.19 10.68 6.68
CA THR A 140 -4.96 9.30 6.23
C THR A 140 -3.65 9.19 5.46
N MET A 141 -2.69 8.40 5.98
CA MET A 141 -1.39 8.14 5.38
C MET A 141 -0.53 9.39 5.07
N ASP A 142 -0.69 10.52 5.78
CA ASP A 142 0.02 11.78 5.46
C ASP A 142 1.57 11.71 5.60
N PHE A 143 2.07 10.77 6.42
CA PHE A 143 3.49 10.51 6.59
C PHE A 143 4.09 9.57 5.52
N VAL A 144 3.25 8.85 4.77
CA VAL A 144 3.70 7.78 3.88
C VAL A 144 4.48 8.37 2.69
N ARG A 145 5.61 7.74 2.37
CA ARG A 145 6.40 7.97 1.16
C ARG A 145 6.66 6.62 0.49
N ARG A 146 7.11 6.63 -0.76
CA ARG A 146 7.70 5.42 -1.36
C ARG A 146 8.95 5.07 -0.54
N HIS A 147 9.25 3.78 -0.38
CA HIS A 147 10.31 3.36 0.55
C HIS A 147 11.70 3.93 0.23
N ASP A 148 11.92 4.38 -1.02
CA ASP A 148 13.18 4.94 -1.53
C ASP A 148 13.20 6.48 -1.47
N GLU A 149 12.15 7.09 -0.90
CA GLU A 149 11.97 8.54 -0.79
C GLU A 149 11.93 9.03 0.66
N TYR A 150 12.08 8.13 1.63
CA TYR A 150 12.38 8.53 3.00
C TYR A 150 13.82 9.06 3.08
N GLY A 151 14.01 10.19 3.75
CA GLY A 151 15.35 10.69 4.07
C GLY A 151 16.09 9.78 5.06
N ASP A 152 17.37 10.05 5.31
CA ASP A 152 18.18 9.27 6.25
C ASP A 152 17.52 9.21 7.64
N ALA A 153 17.13 8.01 8.07
CA ALA A 153 16.53 7.73 9.38
C ALA A 153 17.53 7.82 10.55
N ARG A 154 18.67 8.50 10.38
CA ARG A 154 19.76 8.55 11.37
C ARG A 154 19.59 9.75 12.29
N GLY A 155 18.79 9.56 13.33
CA GLY A 155 18.58 10.61 14.33
C GLY A 155 18.03 10.18 15.69
N ALA A 156 18.14 8.91 16.09
CA ALA A 156 17.95 8.54 17.50
C ALA A 156 18.51 7.14 17.74
N SER A 157 19.74 7.06 18.25
CA SER A 157 20.16 5.85 18.97
C SER A 157 19.38 5.82 20.29
N CYS A 158 18.44 4.91 20.44
CA CYS A 158 17.83 4.58 21.72
C CYS A 158 18.79 3.83 22.67
N CYS A 159 20.04 3.59 22.25
CA CYS A 159 21.07 2.96 23.06
C CYS A 159 22.30 3.87 23.12
N GLY A 160 22.20 4.99 23.84
CA GLY A 160 23.35 5.73 24.35
C GLY A 160 23.99 4.96 25.51
N GLY A 161 24.60 3.82 25.22
CA GLY A 161 25.52 3.16 26.14
C GLY A 161 26.77 4.02 26.33
N ALA A 162 27.12 4.29 27.59
CA ALA A 162 28.24 5.12 28.00
C ALA A 162 29.55 4.80 27.26
N GLY A 163 30.26 5.84 26.80
CA GLY A 163 31.56 5.69 26.16
C GLY A 163 32.30 7.01 26.03
N ALA A 164 33.38 7.13 26.80
CA ALA A 164 34.43 8.16 26.76
C ALA A 164 34.15 9.47 27.54
N ALA A 165 34.46 9.41 28.84
CA ALA A 165 34.96 10.55 29.59
C ALA A 165 36.05 11.26 28.77
N ARG A 166 35.91 12.57 28.59
CA ARG A 166 36.99 13.43 28.11
C ARG A 166 37.63 14.09 29.32
N ASP A 167 38.92 13.85 29.46
CA ASP A 167 39.81 14.41 30.46
C ASP A 167 39.61 15.92 30.63
N ALA A 168 39.36 16.34 31.87
CA ALA A 168 39.51 17.73 32.26
C ALA A 168 41.00 18.00 32.53
N PRO A 169 41.63 19.02 31.92
CA PRO A 169 42.96 19.43 32.34
C PRO A 169 42.85 20.21 33.64
N GLY A 170 43.55 19.72 34.67
CA GLY A 170 43.82 20.50 35.87
C GLY A 170 44.78 21.65 35.58
N ALA A 171 44.57 22.77 36.27
CA ALA A 171 45.55 23.51 37.08
C ALA A 171 45.10 24.96 37.28
N ALA A 172 44.93 25.38 38.55
CA ALA A 172 45.76 26.40 39.19
C ALA A 172 45.13 26.87 40.52
N VAL A 173 45.89 26.63 41.60
CA VAL A 173 45.93 27.26 42.94
C VAL A 173 44.62 27.47 43.70
#